data_AF-A0A839GJH3-F1
#
_entry.id   AF-A0A839GJH3-F1
#
_cell.length_a   1.000
_cell.length_b   1.000
_cell.length_c   1.000
_cell.angle_alpha   90.00
_cell.angle_beta   90.00
_cell.angle_gamma   90.00
#
_symmetry.space_group_name_H-M   'P 1'
#
loop_
_entity.id
_entity.type
_entity.pdbx_description
1 polymer ?
#
loop_
_entity_poly.entity_id
_entity_poly.type
_entity_poly.pdbx_seq_one_letter_code
_entity_poly.pdbx_strand_id
1 'polypeptide(L)'
;MITIAVALSIILLLVTLYLLFRIQILASIFKGSYRRDVGKSNKVNAVLLLVFFFVMGGLFIWSFMDAKEDMILPNASVHGIDIDQMFWLTMAVIGIVFVITHILLFVYSYKYQHQDGKRAYFYPHNNKIEIIWTVIPAVVMALLVFSGWKTWAKITSPAPQDAVVVEIMGKQFNWLTRYPGADNKLGVVKHTLITAENEFGIDLTDQNSADDFPGEPSAFHVPKGTPVLLKIRSRDVIHSVFLPHFRVKMDAVPGMPTSFWFIPTKTTAEMQTETGNPDFQYELACTEVCGRGHFAMKTILVVDEPEEYKKWVEAQSKKTFATTLQGGGSDSAAVAVNSEAGAASLATKQ
;
A
#
# COMPACT_ATOMS: atom_id res chain seq x y z
N MET A 1 -44.29 1.32 29.23
CA MET A 1 -45.02 2.62 29.28
C MET A 1 -44.50 3.54 30.39
N ILE A 2 -44.41 3.07 31.65
CA ILE A 2 -43.92 3.88 32.79
C ILE A 2 -42.49 4.39 32.57
N THR A 3 -41.57 3.54 32.09
CA THR A 3 -40.17 3.92 31.78
C THR A 3 -40.05 5.00 30.70
N ILE A 4 -40.88 4.94 29.66
CA ILE A 4 -40.92 5.95 28.58
C ILE A 4 -41.46 7.27 29.13
N ALA A 5 -42.52 7.23 29.95
CA ALA A 5 -43.07 8.42 30.59
C ALA A 5 -42.07 9.09 31.53
N VAL A 6 -41.32 8.31 32.33
CA VAL A 6 -40.25 8.81 33.20
C VAL A 6 -39.12 9.45 32.39
N ALA A 7 -38.64 8.80 31.33
CA ALA A 7 -37.58 9.35 30.46
C ALA A 7 -38.01 10.67 29.79
N LEU A 8 -39.24 10.73 29.27
CA LEU A 8 -39.80 11.95 28.68
C LEU A 8 -39.94 13.08 29.71
N SER A 9 -40.30 12.74 30.95
CA SER A 9 -40.43 13.72 32.04
C SER A 9 -39.06 14.29 32.46
N ILE A 10 -38.02 13.45 32.49
CA ILE A 10 -36.63 13.89 32.75
C ILE A 10 -36.14 14.79 31.62
N ILE A 11 -36.37 14.42 30.36
CA ILE A 11 -35.99 15.24 29.20
C ILE A 11 -36.71 16.60 29.23
N LEU A 12 -38.03 16.59 29.47
CA LEU A 12 -38.81 17.83 29.56
C LEU A 12 -38.32 18.71 30.71
N LEU A 13 -37.98 18.13 31.85
CA LEU A 13 -37.40 18.85 32.99
C LEU A 13 -36.06 19.49 32.61
N LEU A 14 -35.16 18.74 31.98
CA LEU A 14 -33.85 19.25 31.53
C LEU A 14 -34.00 20.38 30.50
N VAL A 15 -34.91 20.24 29.54
CA VAL A 15 -35.22 21.29 28.55
C VAL A 15 -35.80 22.52 29.24
N THR A 16 -36.72 22.35 30.19
CA THR A 16 -37.32 23.46 30.93
C THR A 16 -36.27 24.20 31.77
N LEU A 17 -35.41 23.49 32.48
CA LEU A 17 -34.31 24.07 33.24
C LEU A 17 -33.32 24.82 32.33
N TYR A 18 -33.00 24.27 31.17
CA TYR A 18 -32.18 24.93 30.16
C TYR A 18 -32.83 26.23 29.62
N LEU A 19 -34.13 26.20 29.31
CA LEU A 19 -34.86 27.38 28.85
C LEU A 19 -34.94 28.46 29.93
N LEU A 20 -35.18 28.10 31.19
CA LEU A 20 -35.17 29.04 32.31
C LEU A 20 -33.80 29.70 32.48
N PHE A 21 -32.71 28.93 32.41
CA PHE A 21 -31.35 29.46 32.42
C PHE A 21 -31.10 30.43 31.26
N ARG A 22 -31.56 30.09 30.04
CA ARG A 22 -31.47 30.97 28.86
C ARG A 22 -32.25 32.26 29.02
N ILE A 23 -33.48 32.21 29.57
CA ILE A 23 -34.32 33.38 29.82
C ILE A 23 -33.64 34.30 30.84
N GLN A 24 -33.03 33.77 31.90
CA GLN A 24 -32.27 34.57 32.87
C GLN A 24 -31.09 35.30 32.21
N ILE A 25 -30.35 34.62 31.33
CA ILE A 25 -29.28 35.25 30.53
C ILE A 25 -29.85 36.37 29.66
N LEU A 26 -30.91 36.11 28.89
CA LEU A 26 -31.56 37.12 28.05
C LEU A 26 -32.06 38.33 28.86
N ALA A 27 -32.71 38.10 30.00
CA ALA A 27 -33.17 39.15 30.89
C ALA A 27 -32.01 39.98 31.44
N SER A 28 -30.86 39.36 31.76
CA SER A 28 -29.65 40.09 32.16
C SER A 28 -29.03 40.90 31.02
N ILE A 29 -29.12 40.43 29.78
CA ILE A 29 -28.67 41.16 28.58
C ILE A 29 -29.53 42.41 28.39
N PHE A 30 -30.85 42.25 28.45
CA PHE A 30 -31.80 43.38 28.33
C PHE A 30 -31.62 44.42 29.45
N LYS A 31 -31.27 44.00 30.67
CA LYS A 31 -31.00 44.90 31.80
C LYS A 31 -29.63 45.59 31.72
N GLY A 32 -28.82 45.31 30.69
CA GLY A 32 -27.46 45.85 30.56
C GLY A 32 -26.48 45.35 31.64
N SER A 33 -26.90 44.39 32.48
CA SER A 33 -26.09 43.82 33.57
C SER A 33 -25.35 42.55 33.16
N TYR A 34 -25.61 42.03 31.97
CA TYR A 34 -24.90 40.87 31.44
C TYR A 34 -23.44 41.21 31.14
N ARG A 35 -22.56 40.72 32.00
CA ARG A 35 -21.15 40.52 31.66
C ARG A 35 -20.99 39.06 31.29
N ARG A 36 -20.43 38.78 30.10
CA ARG A 36 -19.97 37.43 29.76
C ARG A 36 -18.73 37.17 30.61
N ASP A 37 -18.97 36.72 31.84
CA ASP A 37 -17.90 36.35 32.76
C ASP A 37 -17.23 35.09 32.19
N VAL A 38 -15.98 35.23 31.79
CA VAL A 38 -15.18 34.08 31.37
C VAL A 38 -14.74 33.40 32.66
N GLY A 39 -15.58 32.46 33.11
CA GLY A 39 -15.36 31.74 34.36
C GLY A 39 -14.02 31.01 34.40
N LYS A 40 -13.70 30.47 35.60
CA LYS A 40 -12.45 29.75 35.87
C LYS A 40 -12.14 28.60 34.89
N SER A 41 -13.15 28.10 34.18
CA SER A 41 -13.02 27.05 33.16
C SER A 41 -12.00 27.39 32.07
N ASN A 42 -11.86 28.65 31.65
CA ASN A 42 -10.86 29.02 30.65
C ASN A 42 -9.42 28.75 31.15
N LYS A 43 -9.12 29.15 32.39
CA LYS A 43 -7.80 28.92 33.00
C LYS A 43 -7.54 27.43 33.25
N VAL A 44 -8.57 26.72 33.70
CA VAL A 44 -8.49 25.26 33.90
C VAL A 44 -8.20 24.57 32.57
N ASN A 45 -8.95 24.87 31.51
CA ASN A 45 -8.75 24.30 30.18
C ASN A 45 -7.37 24.62 29.61
N ALA A 46 -6.88 25.86 29.79
CA ALA A 46 -5.54 26.25 29.35
C ALA A 46 -4.44 25.39 30.01
N VAL A 47 -4.56 25.12 31.33
CA VAL A 47 -3.63 24.23 32.04
C VAL A 47 -3.81 22.78 31.61
N LEU A 48 -5.05 22.30 31.50
CA LEU A 48 -5.35 20.93 31.06
C LEU A 48 -4.82 20.65 29.66
N LEU A 49 -4.83 21.63 28.76
CA LEU A 49 -4.24 21.52 27.42
C LEU A 49 -2.72 21.34 27.47
N LEU A 50 -2.01 22.01 28.38
CA LEU A 50 -0.58 21.77 28.60
C LEU A 50 -0.33 20.38 29.20
N VAL A 51 -1.12 20.00 30.20
CA VAL A 51 -1.03 18.65 30.80
C VAL A 51 -1.25 17.59 29.71
N PHE A 52 -2.29 17.76 28.88
CA PHE A 52 -2.57 16.90 27.75
C PHE A 52 -1.38 16.82 26.80
N PHE A 53 -0.76 17.96 26.44
CA PHE A 53 0.40 17.98 25.56
C PHE A 53 1.57 17.15 26.11
N PHE A 54 1.92 17.29 27.39
CA PHE A 54 3.02 16.52 27.97
C PHE A 54 2.67 15.05 28.17
N VAL A 55 1.47 14.73 28.63
CA VAL A 55 1.02 13.35 28.83
C VAL A 55 0.92 12.63 27.49
N MET A 56 0.21 13.18 26.52
CA MET A 56 0.04 12.56 25.21
C MET A 56 1.33 12.59 24.39
N GLY A 57 2.14 13.64 24.51
CA GLY A 57 3.47 13.68 23.89
C GLY A 57 4.39 12.59 24.44
N GLY A 58 4.38 12.38 25.76
CA GLY A 58 5.11 11.29 26.40
C GLY A 58 4.62 9.91 25.95
N LEU A 59 3.30 9.70 25.94
CA LEU A 59 2.70 8.45 25.45
C LEU A 59 2.98 8.20 23.97
N PHE A 60 2.97 9.25 23.15
CA PHE A 60 3.32 9.16 21.73
C PHE A 60 4.78 8.75 21.54
N ILE A 61 5.72 9.40 22.25
CA ILE A 61 7.14 9.03 22.19
C ILE A 61 7.35 7.60 22.66
N TRP A 62 6.70 7.21 23.76
CA TRP A 62 6.76 5.83 24.25
C TRP A 62 6.24 4.84 23.21
N SER A 63 5.04 5.06 22.66
CA SER A 63 4.43 4.21 21.63
C SER A 63 5.30 4.11 20.37
N PHE A 64 5.89 5.22 19.93
CA PHE A 64 6.79 5.21 18.79
C PHE A 64 8.08 4.43 19.10
N MET A 65 8.69 4.64 20.26
CA MET A 65 9.91 3.95 20.67
C MET A 65 9.73 2.44 20.84
N ASP A 66 8.54 2.02 21.28
CA ASP A 66 8.12 0.62 21.38
C ASP A 66 7.93 -0.01 19.99
N ALA A 67 7.18 0.66 19.11
CA ALA A 67 6.83 0.12 17.79
C ALA A 67 7.91 0.30 16.70
N LYS A 68 8.94 1.15 16.91
CA LYS A 68 9.89 1.56 15.85
C LYS A 68 10.56 0.39 15.13
N GLU A 69 10.79 -0.73 15.82
CA GLU A 69 11.47 -1.91 15.25
C GLU A 69 10.52 -2.70 14.34
N ASP A 70 9.22 -2.66 14.60
CA ASP A 70 8.17 -3.31 13.81
C ASP A 70 7.67 -2.46 12.63
N MET A 71 7.96 -1.15 12.63
CA MET A 71 7.47 -0.22 11.60
C MET A 71 8.03 -0.50 10.20
N ILE A 72 9.20 -1.15 10.12
CA ILE A 72 9.90 -1.38 8.86
C ILE A 72 10.37 -2.83 8.80
N LEU A 73 9.91 -3.54 7.79
CA LEU A 73 10.35 -4.91 7.50
C LEU A 73 11.84 -4.92 7.14
N PRO A 74 12.61 -5.95 7.53
CA PRO A 74 14.00 -6.07 7.15
C PRO A 74 14.15 -6.00 5.62
N ASN A 75 15.14 -5.24 5.18
CA ASN A 75 15.38 -4.99 3.76
C ASN A 75 16.28 -6.08 3.15
N ALA A 76 15.91 -6.51 1.94
CA ALA A 76 16.58 -7.54 1.16
C ALA A 76 16.90 -7.10 -0.28
N SER A 77 17.00 -5.80 -0.54
CA SER A 77 17.34 -5.27 -1.86
C SER A 77 18.28 -4.07 -1.82
N VAL A 78 19.03 -3.86 -2.90
CA VAL A 78 19.84 -2.65 -3.07
C VAL A 78 18.96 -1.39 -3.09
N HIS A 79 17.81 -1.44 -3.75
CA HIS A 79 16.92 -0.29 -3.92
C HIS A 79 16.20 0.10 -2.63
N GLY A 80 15.86 -0.89 -1.79
CA GLY A 80 15.19 -0.63 -0.52
C GLY A 80 16.02 0.24 0.41
N ILE A 81 17.35 0.24 0.32
CA ILE A 81 18.22 1.04 1.19
C ILE A 81 17.97 2.53 0.92
N ASP A 82 17.99 2.91 -0.36
CA ASP A 82 17.73 4.28 -0.80
C ASP A 82 16.30 4.71 -0.38
N ILE A 83 15.32 3.82 -0.50
CA ILE A 83 13.92 4.08 -0.13
C ILE A 83 13.74 4.24 1.38
N ASP A 84 14.32 3.36 2.19
CA ASP A 84 14.22 3.43 3.65
C ASP A 84 14.89 4.71 4.19
N GLN A 85 16.03 5.12 3.61
CA GLN A 85 16.68 6.40 3.95
C GLN A 85 15.78 7.59 3.62
N MET A 86 15.13 7.58 2.45
CA MET A 86 14.18 8.62 2.04
C MET A 86 12.95 8.68 2.95
N PHE A 87 12.42 7.52 3.33
CA PHE A 87 11.31 7.41 4.27
C PHE A 87 11.68 8.07 5.60
N TRP A 88 12.82 7.70 6.19
CA TRP A 88 13.25 8.26 7.48
C TRP A 88 13.64 9.73 7.41
N LEU A 89 14.26 10.19 6.32
CA LEU A 89 14.52 11.60 6.09
C LEU A 89 13.21 12.40 6.06
N THR A 90 12.22 11.92 5.30
CA THR A 90 10.91 12.55 5.20
C THR A 90 10.20 12.53 6.56
N MET A 91 10.24 11.40 7.26
CA MET A 91 9.68 11.23 8.60
C MET A 91 10.30 12.21 9.61
N ALA A 92 11.62 12.40 9.57
CA ALA A 92 12.31 13.36 10.43
C ALA A 92 11.89 14.80 10.12
N VAL A 93 11.81 15.19 8.84
CA VAL A 93 11.37 16.53 8.43
C VAL A 93 9.95 16.82 8.91
N ILE A 94 9.00 15.93 8.62
CA ILE A 94 7.60 16.13 9.06
C ILE A 94 7.47 16.03 10.58
N GLY A 95 8.25 15.18 11.23
CA GLY A 95 8.27 15.01 12.68
C GLY A 95 8.75 16.27 13.41
N ILE A 96 9.81 16.92 12.92
CA ILE A 96 10.29 18.21 13.48
C ILE A 96 9.21 19.28 13.36
N VAL A 97 8.60 19.42 12.17
CA VAL A 97 7.52 20.40 11.96
C VAL A 97 6.32 20.09 12.85
N PHE A 98 5.92 18.82 12.96
CA PHE A 98 4.85 18.36 13.83
C PHE A 98 5.12 18.75 15.30
N VAL A 99 6.32 18.48 15.82
CA VAL A 99 6.67 18.82 17.21
C VAL A 99 6.62 20.33 17.43
N ILE A 100 7.19 21.13 16.52
CA ILE A 100 7.20 22.59 16.63
C ILE A 100 5.77 23.14 16.62
N THR A 101 4.93 22.71 15.66
CA THR A 101 3.56 23.21 15.55
C THR A 101 2.70 22.82 16.75
N HIS A 102 2.91 21.62 17.31
CA HIS A 102 2.20 21.21 18.53
C HIS A 102 2.66 22.02 19.75
N ILE A 103 3.97 22.21 19.95
CA ILE A 103 4.47 23.08 21.02
C ILE A 103 3.85 24.47 20.90
N LEU A 104 3.87 25.07 19.70
CA LEU A 104 3.29 26.39 19.47
C LEU A 104 1.78 26.41 19.76
N LEU A 105 1.02 25.43 19.26
CA LEU A 105 -0.42 25.32 19.47
C LEU A 105 -0.77 25.31 20.97
N PHE A 106 -0.14 24.43 21.74
CA PHE A 106 -0.45 24.25 23.16
C PHE A 106 0.10 25.41 24.02
N VAL A 107 1.33 25.87 23.76
CA VAL A 107 1.90 27.03 24.46
C VAL A 107 1.11 28.30 24.19
N TYR A 108 0.67 28.53 22.95
CA TYR A 108 -0.10 29.74 22.61
C TYR A 108 -1.51 29.68 23.19
N SER A 109 -2.15 28.51 23.19
CA SER A 109 -3.43 28.31 23.87
C SER A 109 -3.34 28.65 25.37
N TYR A 110 -2.21 28.32 26.01
CA TYR A 110 -1.97 28.69 27.40
C TYR A 110 -1.58 30.17 27.59
N LYS A 111 -0.63 30.68 26.79
CA LYS A 111 -0.06 32.03 26.92
C LYS A 111 -1.08 33.12 26.57
N TYR A 112 -1.90 32.88 25.56
CA TYR A 112 -2.90 33.82 25.04
C TYR A 112 -4.33 33.47 25.46
N GLN A 113 -4.49 32.65 26.50
CA GLN A 113 -5.77 32.42 27.15
C GLN A 113 -6.44 33.74 27.59
N HIS A 114 -7.76 33.76 27.71
CA HIS A 114 -8.51 34.94 28.17
C HIS A 114 -8.00 35.49 29.52
N GLN A 115 -7.84 36.81 29.59
CA GLN A 115 -7.49 37.56 30.78
C GLN A 115 -8.32 38.85 30.84
N ASP A 116 -8.96 39.11 31.97
CA ASP A 116 -9.80 40.30 32.14
C ASP A 116 -8.99 41.59 32.01
N GLY A 117 -9.56 42.58 31.34
CA GLY A 117 -8.91 43.86 31.08
C GLY A 117 -7.82 43.83 30.00
N LYS A 118 -7.44 42.65 29.48
CA LYS A 118 -6.45 42.51 28.41
C LYS A 118 -7.12 42.35 27.06
N ARG A 119 -6.91 43.30 26.16
CA ARG A 119 -7.36 43.19 24.77
C ARG A 119 -6.37 42.40 23.94
N ALA A 120 -6.88 41.61 23.00
CA ALA A 120 -6.03 40.92 22.02
C ALA A 120 -5.26 41.95 21.20
N TYR A 121 -3.97 41.68 20.99
CA TYR A 121 -3.15 42.50 20.11
C TYR A 121 -3.61 42.27 18.66
N PHE A 122 -4.05 43.33 17.99
CA PHE A 122 -4.46 43.26 16.59
C PHE A 122 -3.23 43.40 15.70
N TYR A 123 -2.88 42.31 15.03
CA TYR A 123 -1.74 42.24 14.13
C TYR A 123 -2.12 41.48 12.86
N PRO A 124 -2.55 42.19 11.80
CA PRO A 124 -3.25 41.56 10.68
C PRO A 124 -2.33 40.81 9.71
N HIS A 125 -1.08 41.25 9.52
CA HIS A 125 -0.15 40.62 8.58
C HIS A 125 1.31 40.93 8.94
N ASN A 126 2.21 40.08 8.44
CA ASN A 126 3.66 40.33 8.47
C ASN A 126 4.32 39.64 7.29
N ASN A 127 4.56 40.44 6.25
CA ASN A 127 5.13 39.97 5.00
C ASN A 127 6.47 39.23 5.20
N LYS A 128 7.28 39.60 6.20
CA LYS A 128 8.55 38.90 6.47
C LYS A 128 8.31 37.48 6.96
N ILE A 129 7.39 37.28 7.90
CA ILE A 129 7.04 35.94 8.41
C ILE A 129 6.37 35.12 7.30
N GLU A 130 5.49 35.77 6.54
CA GLU A 130 4.81 35.14 5.40
C GLU A 130 5.78 34.63 4.35
N ILE A 131 6.81 35.41 4.02
CA ILE A 131 7.89 34.96 3.12
C ILE A 131 8.65 33.79 3.73
N ILE A 132 9.02 33.85 5.01
CA ILE A 132 9.78 32.79 5.69
C ILE A 132 9.02 31.45 5.65
N TRP A 133 7.75 31.42 6.07
CA TRP A 133 6.97 30.18 6.09
C TRP A 133 6.52 29.70 4.71
N THR A 134 6.73 30.49 3.66
CA THR A 134 6.42 30.09 2.27
C THR A 134 7.67 29.54 1.60
N VAL A 135 8.79 30.26 1.73
CA VAL A 135 10.06 29.91 1.09
C VAL A 135 10.69 28.68 1.73
N ILE A 136 10.68 28.56 3.07
CA ILE A 136 11.29 27.39 3.73
C ILE A 136 10.60 26.08 3.29
N PRO A 137 9.27 25.91 3.38
CA PRO A 137 8.62 24.71 2.90
C PRO A 137 8.83 24.47 1.40
N ALA A 138 8.81 25.53 0.57
CA ALA A 138 9.06 25.38 -0.86
C ALA A 138 10.45 24.81 -1.17
N VAL A 139 11.50 25.30 -0.50
CA VAL A 139 12.87 24.79 -0.65
C VAL A 139 12.99 23.35 -0.14
N VAL A 140 12.44 23.05 1.03
CA VAL A 140 12.45 21.69 1.60
C VAL A 140 11.73 20.71 0.67
N MET A 141 10.55 21.07 0.19
CA MET A 141 9.79 20.25 -0.76
C MET A 141 10.55 20.05 -2.07
N ALA A 142 11.17 21.09 -2.62
CA ALA A 142 11.97 20.96 -3.83
C ALA A 142 13.10 19.93 -3.64
N LEU A 143 13.86 20.03 -2.54
CA LEU A 143 14.94 19.08 -2.25
C LEU A 143 14.45 17.63 -2.12
N LEU A 144 13.34 17.42 -1.40
CA LEU A 144 12.74 16.08 -1.24
C LEU A 144 12.24 15.52 -2.59
N VAL A 145 11.59 16.34 -3.41
CA VAL A 145 11.08 15.95 -4.73
C VAL A 145 12.23 15.59 -5.67
N PHE A 146 13.29 16.41 -5.74
CA PHE A 146 14.45 16.11 -6.58
C PHE A 146 15.15 14.81 -6.15
N SER A 147 15.31 14.58 -4.85
CA SER A 147 15.84 13.33 -4.32
C SER A 147 14.96 12.14 -4.71
N GLY A 148 13.64 12.25 -4.54
CA GLY A 148 12.71 11.18 -4.86
C GLY A 148 12.63 10.86 -6.34
N TRP A 149 12.66 11.88 -7.18
CA TRP A 149 12.69 11.69 -8.62
C TRP A 149 13.95 10.95 -9.08
N LYS A 150 15.13 11.25 -8.52
CA LYS A 150 16.38 10.55 -8.84
C LYS A 150 16.30 9.05 -8.49
N THR A 151 15.80 8.73 -7.30
CA THR A 151 15.62 7.33 -6.86
C THR A 151 14.59 6.60 -7.71
N TRP A 152 13.46 7.24 -7.98
CA TRP A 152 12.41 6.69 -8.84
C TRP A 152 12.94 6.39 -10.25
N ALA A 153 13.64 7.36 -10.87
CA ALA A 153 14.20 7.21 -12.21
C ALA A 153 15.23 6.07 -12.29
N LYS A 154 16.01 5.83 -11.23
CA LYS A 154 16.94 4.70 -11.15
C LYS A 154 16.20 3.35 -11.19
N ILE A 155 15.11 3.22 -10.43
CA ILE A 155 14.33 1.96 -10.33
C ILE A 155 13.50 1.70 -11.60
N THR A 156 12.97 2.75 -12.24
CA THR A 156 12.13 2.63 -13.44
C THR A 156 12.91 2.72 -14.75
N SER A 157 14.23 2.92 -14.68
CA SER A 157 15.11 2.84 -15.85
C SER A 157 15.14 1.42 -16.44
N PRO A 158 15.56 1.26 -17.71
CA PRO A 158 15.77 -0.06 -18.29
C PRO A 158 16.70 -0.91 -17.41
N ALA A 159 16.32 -2.17 -17.19
CA ALA A 159 17.13 -3.10 -16.41
C ALA A 159 18.50 -3.35 -17.09
N PRO A 160 19.52 -3.73 -16.30
CA PRO A 160 20.78 -4.23 -16.84
C PRO A 160 20.57 -5.38 -17.84
N GLN A 161 21.46 -5.51 -18.84
CA GLN A 161 21.33 -6.51 -19.90
C GLN A 161 21.52 -7.95 -19.41
N ASP A 162 22.23 -8.12 -18.31
CA ASP A 162 22.47 -9.37 -17.59
C ASP A 162 21.36 -9.72 -16.59
N ALA A 163 20.24 -8.98 -16.60
CA ALA A 163 19.13 -9.24 -15.70
C ALA A 163 18.46 -10.58 -16.00
N VAL A 164 18.16 -11.32 -14.93
CA VAL A 164 17.25 -12.47 -14.97
C VAL A 164 15.84 -11.95 -15.22
N VAL A 165 15.18 -12.45 -16.27
CA VAL A 165 13.84 -12.03 -16.63
C VAL A 165 12.81 -13.01 -16.05
N VAL A 166 11.81 -12.47 -15.36
CA VAL A 166 10.64 -13.24 -14.90
C VAL A 166 9.38 -12.48 -15.31
N GLU A 167 8.46 -13.16 -15.98
CA GLU A 167 7.11 -12.64 -16.22
C GLU A 167 6.20 -13.04 -15.07
N ILE A 168 5.49 -12.07 -14.51
CA ILE A 168 4.44 -12.28 -13.51
C ILE A 168 3.10 -11.80 -14.07
N MET A 169 2.12 -12.71 -14.11
CA MET A 169 0.76 -12.42 -14.53
C MET A 169 -0.21 -12.54 -13.36
N GLY A 170 -0.94 -11.47 -13.08
CA GLY A 170 -2.08 -11.51 -12.16
C GLY A 170 -3.33 -12.09 -12.82
N LYS A 171 -4.04 -12.97 -12.11
CA LYS A 171 -5.40 -13.41 -12.41
C LYS A 171 -6.23 -13.50 -11.12
N GLN A 172 -7.55 -13.43 -11.19
CA GLN A 172 -8.40 -13.68 -10.02
C GLN A 172 -8.45 -15.18 -9.70
N PHE A 173 -7.95 -15.68 -8.57
CA PHE A 173 -7.04 -15.06 -7.60
C PHE A 173 -5.77 -15.90 -7.48
N ASN A 174 -4.79 -15.64 -8.33
CA ASN A 174 -3.48 -16.28 -8.31
C ASN A 174 -2.45 -15.45 -9.13
N TRP A 175 -1.16 -15.66 -8.85
CA TRP A 175 -0.05 -15.20 -9.66
C TRP A 175 0.50 -16.35 -10.48
N LEU A 176 0.61 -16.16 -11.78
CA LEU A 176 1.29 -17.10 -12.67
C LEU A 176 2.66 -16.54 -13.02
N THR A 177 3.69 -17.40 -13.04
CA THR A 177 5.05 -16.99 -13.40
C THR A 177 5.59 -17.77 -14.60
N ARG A 178 6.34 -17.07 -15.46
CA ARG A 178 7.00 -17.62 -16.64
C ARG A 178 8.43 -17.10 -16.73
N TYR A 179 9.32 -17.96 -17.17
CA TYR A 179 10.74 -17.68 -17.37
C TYR A 179 11.11 -17.96 -18.83
N PRO A 180 12.03 -17.17 -19.40
CA PRO A 180 12.66 -17.54 -20.66
C PRO A 180 13.62 -18.71 -20.45
N GLY A 181 13.93 -19.42 -21.53
CA GLY A 181 14.96 -20.45 -21.49
C GLY A 181 16.37 -19.88 -21.67
N ALA A 182 17.21 -20.58 -22.42
CA ALA A 182 18.63 -20.27 -22.54
C ALA A 182 18.89 -18.99 -23.35
N ASP A 183 17.92 -18.55 -24.16
CA ASP A 183 18.03 -17.34 -24.96
C ASP A 183 17.73 -16.03 -24.20
N ASN A 184 17.26 -16.15 -22.95
CA ASN A 184 16.80 -15.06 -22.06
C ASN A 184 15.73 -14.15 -22.70
N LYS A 185 14.93 -14.67 -23.64
CA LYS A 185 13.86 -13.95 -24.32
C LYS A 185 12.52 -14.65 -24.12
N LEU A 186 11.54 -13.89 -23.67
CA LEU A 186 10.18 -14.41 -23.55
C LEU A 186 9.49 -14.43 -24.91
N GLY A 187 8.80 -15.52 -25.18
CA GLY A 187 7.91 -15.67 -26.32
C GLY A 187 6.73 -14.69 -26.31
N VAL A 188 6.19 -14.42 -27.50
CA VAL A 188 4.99 -13.60 -27.68
C VAL A 188 3.78 -14.25 -27.01
N VAL A 189 2.96 -13.42 -26.37
CA VAL A 189 1.67 -13.81 -25.78
C VAL A 189 0.53 -13.05 -26.43
N LYS A 190 -0.63 -13.71 -26.58
CA LYS A 190 -1.85 -13.14 -27.14
C LYS A 190 -3.03 -13.50 -26.25
N HIS A 191 -3.83 -12.50 -25.89
CA HIS A 191 -5.04 -12.72 -25.08
C HIS A 191 -6.06 -13.66 -25.77
N THR A 192 -6.07 -13.69 -27.11
CA THR A 192 -6.93 -14.57 -27.91
C THR A 192 -6.51 -16.05 -27.85
N LEU A 193 -5.31 -16.35 -27.36
CA LEU A 193 -4.81 -17.73 -27.21
C LEU A 193 -5.02 -18.28 -25.80
N ILE A 194 -5.65 -17.50 -24.90
CA ILE A 194 -5.89 -17.94 -23.53
C ILE A 194 -7.00 -19.00 -23.51
N THR A 195 -6.66 -20.21 -23.10
CA THR A 195 -7.60 -21.32 -22.87
C THR A 195 -7.40 -21.92 -21.47
N ALA A 196 -8.16 -22.97 -21.14
CA ALA A 196 -7.95 -23.69 -19.88
C ALA A 196 -6.56 -24.35 -19.81
N GLU A 197 -6.02 -24.78 -20.95
CA GLU A 197 -4.71 -25.40 -21.08
C GLU A 197 -3.61 -24.34 -21.26
N ASN A 198 -3.87 -23.30 -22.06
CA ASN A 198 -2.93 -22.20 -22.32
C ASN A 198 -3.28 -20.95 -21.49
N GLU A 199 -3.16 -21.05 -20.17
CA GLU A 199 -3.51 -19.95 -19.26
C GLU A 199 -2.73 -18.65 -19.51
N PHE A 200 -1.52 -18.77 -20.09
CA PHE A 200 -0.66 -17.63 -20.39
C PHE A 200 -0.99 -16.93 -21.71
N GLY A 201 -1.67 -17.62 -22.63
CA GLY A 201 -1.84 -17.19 -24.01
C GLY A 201 -0.54 -17.24 -24.81
N ILE A 202 0.34 -18.20 -24.55
CA ILE A 202 1.61 -18.40 -25.25
C ILE A 202 1.36 -18.65 -26.73
N ASP A 203 2.07 -17.95 -27.59
CA ASP A 203 2.10 -18.23 -29.03
C ASP A 203 3.24 -19.19 -29.36
N LEU A 204 2.93 -20.47 -29.53
CA LEU A 204 3.90 -21.51 -29.87
C LEU A 204 4.46 -21.41 -31.29
N THR A 205 3.93 -20.50 -32.13
CA THR A 205 4.51 -20.23 -33.45
C THR A 205 5.71 -19.28 -33.38
N ASP A 206 5.87 -18.55 -32.27
CA ASP A 206 7.06 -17.75 -32.00
C ASP A 206 8.22 -18.64 -31.53
N GLN A 207 9.40 -18.44 -32.12
CA GLN A 207 10.59 -19.22 -31.81
C GLN A 207 11.06 -19.01 -30.38
N ASN A 208 10.90 -17.80 -29.81
CA ASN A 208 11.29 -17.51 -28.43
C ASN A 208 10.33 -18.15 -27.41
N SER A 209 9.19 -18.70 -27.83
CA SER A 209 8.29 -19.45 -26.93
C SER A 209 8.72 -20.90 -26.72
N ALA A 210 9.71 -21.39 -27.48
CA ALA A 210 10.05 -22.81 -27.52
C ALA A 210 10.68 -23.32 -26.22
N ASP A 211 11.48 -22.50 -25.57
CA ASP A 211 12.19 -22.81 -24.32
C ASP A 211 11.63 -22.08 -23.09
N ASP A 212 10.57 -21.27 -23.26
CA ASP A 212 9.81 -20.69 -22.16
C ASP A 212 9.25 -21.80 -21.24
N PHE A 213 9.38 -21.61 -19.93
CA PHE A 213 8.88 -22.55 -18.93
C PHE A 213 8.12 -21.85 -17.79
N PRO A 214 7.09 -22.50 -17.22
CA PRO A 214 6.36 -21.99 -16.07
C PRO A 214 7.21 -22.07 -14.81
N GLY A 215 7.02 -21.14 -13.88
CA GLY A 215 7.46 -21.32 -12.50
C GLY A 215 6.64 -22.37 -11.75
N GLU A 216 6.88 -22.48 -10.45
CA GLU A 216 6.10 -23.37 -9.60
C GLU A 216 4.73 -22.76 -9.29
N PRO A 217 3.69 -23.57 -9.00
CA PRO A 217 2.32 -23.07 -8.80
C PRO A 217 2.16 -22.01 -7.70
N SER A 218 3.00 -22.06 -6.67
CA SER A 218 2.92 -21.19 -5.48
C SER A 218 4.25 -20.52 -5.11
N ALA A 219 5.25 -20.61 -5.99
CA ALA A 219 6.56 -20.04 -5.75
C ALA A 219 7.26 -19.65 -7.06
N PHE A 220 8.17 -18.70 -6.96
CA PHE A 220 9.02 -18.29 -8.06
C PHE A 220 10.41 -17.94 -7.51
N HIS A 221 11.45 -18.27 -8.28
CA HIS A 221 12.83 -18.28 -7.83
C HIS A 221 13.62 -17.18 -8.52
N VAL A 222 14.53 -16.55 -7.77
CA VAL A 222 15.49 -15.58 -8.30
C VAL A 222 16.85 -15.73 -7.62
N PRO A 223 17.96 -15.44 -8.31
CA PRO A 223 19.28 -15.51 -7.69
C PRO A 223 19.61 -14.25 -6.90
N LYS A 224 20.24 -14.42 -5.74
CA LYS A 224 20.85 -13.35 -4.97
C LYS A 224 21.94 -12.61 -5.77
N GLY A 225 22.04 -11.31 -5.57
CA GLY A 225 23.12 -10.47 -6.10
C GLY A 225 23.05 -10.18 -7.60
N THR A 226 22.05 -10.70 -8.30
CA THR A 226 21.86 -10.50 -9.74
C THR A 226 20.67 -9.57 -9.99
N PRO A 227 20.72 -8.66 -10.98
CA PRO A 227 19.55 -7.89 -11.37
C PRO A 227 18.41 -8.81 -11.82
N VAL A 228 17.20 -8.56 -11.33
CA VAL A 228 15.98 -9.28 -11.69
C VAL A 228 15.02 -8.28 -12.33
N LEU A 229 14.63 -8.55 -13.57
CA LEU A 229 13.60 -7.79 -14.28
C LEU A 229 12.27 -8.53 -14.17
N LEU A 230 11.31 -7.93 -13.46
CA LEU A 230 9.93 -8.41 -13.45
C LEU A 230 9.15 -7.73 -14.57
N LYS A 231 8.72 -8.51 -15.56
CA LYS A 231 7.74 -8.10 -16.56
C LYS A 231 6.35 -8.45 -16.05
N ILE A 232 5.50 -7.45 -15.90
CA ILE A 232 4.25 -7.57 -15.16
C ILE A 232 3.08 -7.32 -16.10
N ARG A 233 2.08 -8.18 -16.01
CA ARG A 233 0.83 -8.02 -16.75
C ARG A 233 -0.34 -8.59 -15.98
N SER A 234 -1.55 -8.31 -16.44
CA SER A 234 -2.76 -8.90 -15.90
C SER A 234 -3.58 -9.58 -16.98
N ARG A 235 -4.24 -10.67 -16.60
CA ARG A 235 -5.19 -11.40 -17.43
C ARG A 235 -6.57 -10.74 -17.47
N ASP A 236 -7.01 -10.21 -16.34
CA ASP A 236 -8.42 -9.89 -16.10
C ASP A 236 -8.62 -8.46 -15.59
N VAL A 237 -8.40 -8.20 -14.29
CA VAL A 237 -8.59 -6.90 -13.64
C VAL A 237 -7.25 -6.30 -13.22
N ILE A 238 -7.24 -5.09 -12.69
CA ILE A 238 -6.00 -4.54 -12.14
C ILE A 238 -5.62 -5.33 -10.87
N HIS A 239 -4.37 -5.74 -10.80
CA HIS A 239 -3.72 -6.23 -9.59
C HIS A 239 -2.50 -5.34 -9.30
N SER A 240 -1.77 -5.58 -8.22
CA SER A 240 -0.50 -4.89 -7.98
C SER A 240 0.49 -5.82 -7.34
N VAL A 241 1.61 -6.05 -8.04
CA VAL A 241 2.73 -6.86 -7.57
C VAL A 241 3.45 -6.05 -6.50
N PHE A 242 3.51 -6.58 -5.28
CA PHE A 242 4.25 -5.97 -4.20
C PHE A 242 5.18 -6.98 -3.52
N LEU A 243 6.45 -6.62 -3.43
CA LEU A 243 7.48 -7.35 -2.69
C LEU A 243 7.95 -6.47 -1.52
N PRO A 244 7.37 -6.61 -0.31
CA PRO A 244 7.56 -5.65 0.78
C PRO A 244 9.03 -5.51 1.19
N HIS A 245 9.75 -6.63 1.37
CA HIS A 245 11.17 -6.65 1.77
C HIS A 245 12.12 -6.04 0.73
N PHE A 246 11.64 -5.83 -0.50
CA PHE A 246 12.41 -5.29 -1.62
C PHE A 246 11.98 -3.86 -1.97
N ARG A 247 10.96 -3.31 -1.29
CA ARG A 247 10.40 -1.97 -1.50
C ARG A 247 10.00 -1.66 -2.95
N VAL A 248 9.60 -2.69 -3.69
CA VAL A 248 9.18 -2.58 -5.08
C VAL A 248 7.71 -2.94 -5.22
N LYS A 249 6.97 -2.07 -5.89
CA LYS A 249 5.55 -2.20 -6.18
C LYS A 249 5.28 -1.71 -7.59
N MET A 250 4.48 -2.45 -8.35
CA MET A 250 3.98 -1.99 -9.65
C MET A 250 2.66 -2.67 -9.98
N ASP A 251 1.76 -1.90 -10.58
CA ASP A 251 0.43 -2.38 -10.93
C ASP A 251 0.51 -3.31 -12.14
N ALA A 252 -0.22 -4.42 -12.07
CA ALA A 252 -0.45 -5.33 -13.17
C ALA A 252 -1.74 -4.90 -13.87
N VAL A 253 -1.59 -4.22 -15.00
CA VAL A 253 -2.71 -3.58 -15.70
C VAL A 253 -3.07 -4.38 -16.95
N PRO A 254 -4.35 -4.77 -17.13
CA PRO A 254 -4.79 -5.43 -18.36
C PRO A 254 -4.50 -4.58 -19.60
N GLY A 255 -3.82 -5.15 -20.59
CA GLY A 255 -3.48 -4.46 -21.84
C GLY A 255 -2.33 -3.44 -21.76
N MET A 256 -1.77 -3.18 -20.58
CA MET A 256 -0.63 -2.27 -20.40
C MET A 256 0.46 -2.99 -19.58
N PRO A 257 1.39 -3.70 -20.25
CA PRO A 257 2.51 -4.32 -19.57
C PRO A 257 3.35 -3.29 -18.82
N THR A 258 3.68 -3.58 -17.57
CA THR A 258 4.53 -2.77 -16.72
C THR A 258 5.77 -3.56 -16.33
N SER A 259 6.76 -2.89 -15.75
CA SER A 259 7.95 -3.57 -15.26
C SER A 259 8.67 -2.76 -14.21
N PHE A 260 9.40 -3.45 -13.35
CA PHE A 260 10.47 -2.86 -12.56
C PHE A 260 11.59 -3.89 -12.44
N TRP A 261 12.75 -3.44 -11.96
CA TRP A 261 13.83 -4.33 -11.64
C TRP A 261 14.36 -4.06 -10.23
N PHE A 262 14.99 -5.08 -9.66
CA PHE A 262 15.64 -4.99 -8.35
C PHE A 262 16.81 -5.97 -8.27
N ILE A 263 17.68 -5.77 -7.28
CA ILE A 263 18.79 -6.69 -6.97
C ILE A 263 18.54 -7.24 -5.56
N PRO A 264 18.22 -8.54 -5.41
CA PRO A 264 18.12 -9.19 -4.11
C PRO A 264 19.49 -9.22 -3.40
N THR A 265 19.53 -8.91 -2.11
CA THR A 265 20.78 -8.90 -1.33
C THR A 265 20.88 -10.02 -0.30
N LYS A 266 19.75 -10.67 0.03
CA LYS A 266 19.68 -11.74 1.02
C LYS A 266 18.89 -12.91 0.45
N THR A 267 19.36 -14.13 0.68
CA THR A 267 18.60 -15.34 0.35
C THR A 267 17.44 -15.52 1.32
N THR A 268 16.47 -16.36 0.95
CA THR A 268 15.39 -16.73 1.88
C THR A 268 15.96 -17.38 3.15
N ALA A 269 17.00 -18.21 3.03
CA ALA A 269 17.67 -18.85 4.16
C ALA A 269 18.43 -17.85 5.08
N GLU A 270 19.09 -16.85 4.50
CA GLU A 270 19.73 -15.78 5.27
C GLU A 270 18.70 -14.99 6.08
N MET A 271 17.54 -14.70 5.48
CA MET A 271 16.45 -14.03 6.20
C MET A 271 15.85 -14.86 7.31
N GLN A 272 15.65 -16.16 7.11
CA GLN A 272 15.19 -17.07 8.16
C GLN A 272 16.10 -17.00 9.40
N THR A 273 17.41 -16.93 9.15
CA THR A 273 18.43 -16.77 10.19
C THR A 273 18.37 -15.39 10.85
N GLU A 274 18.31 -14.33 10.06
CA GLU A 274 18.28 -12.94 10.55
C GLU A 274 17.03 -12.64 11.39
N THR A 275 15.86 -13.12 10.98
CA THR A 275 14.61 -12.90 11.70
C THR A 275 14.39 -13.92 12.82
N GLY A 276 15.25 -14.93 12.94
CA GLY A 276 15.05 -16.06 13.87
C GLY A 276 13.76 -16.86 13.61
N ASN A 277 13.26 -16.82 12.37
CA ASN A 277 12.02 -17.48 11.97
C ASN A 277 12.31 -18.49 10.86
N PRO A 278 12.37 -19.81 11.16
CA PRO A 278 12.67 -20.83 10.16
C PRO A 278 11.60 -20.95 9.07
N ASP A 279 10.37 -20.49 9.34
CA ASP A 279 9.25 -20.51 8.39
C ASP A 279 9.16 -19.21 7.57
N PHE A 280 10.15 -18.31 7.68
CA PHE A 280 10.16 -17.07 6.92
C PHE A 280 10.16 -17.36 5.41
N GLN A 281 9.32 -16.63 4.70
CA GLN A 281 9.21 -16.63 3.25
C GLN A 281 9.01 -15.19 2.77
N TYR A 282 9.62 -14.83 1.65
CA TYR A 282 9.29 -13.56 1.02
C TYR A 282 7.94 -13.67 0.32
N GLU A 283 6.95 -12.95 0.84
CA GLU A 283 5.62 -12.93 0.25
C GLU A 283 5.55 -11.87 -0.87
N LEU A 284 5.09 -12.29 -2.05
CA LEU A 284 4.56 -11.39 -3.07
C LEU A 284 3.05 -11.27 -2.85
N ALA A 285 2.61 -10.09 -2.43
CA ALA A 285 1.21 -9.81 -2.12
C ALA A 285 0.54 -8.98 -3.23
N CYS A 286 -0.76 -9.23 -3.46
CA CYS A 286 -1.60 -8.34 -4.26
C CYS A 286 -1.96 -7.10 -3.44
N THR A 287 -1.69 -5.91 -3.99
CA THR A 287 -1.92 -4.61 -3.31
C THR A 287 -2.86 -3.67 -4.06
N GLU A 288 -3.62 -4.20 -5.02
CA GLU A 288 -4.73 -3.49 -5.67
C GLU A 288 -5.99 -4.36 -5.54
N VAL A 289 -7.10 -3.78 -5.08
CA VAL A 289 -8.31 -4.54 -4.77
C VAL A 289 -8.87 -5.18 -6.03
N CYS A 290 -8.65 -6.48 -6.17
CA CYS A 290 -8.96 -7.23 -7.38
C CYS A 290 -10.20 -8.14 -7.25
N GLY A 291 -11.00 -8.00 -6.18
CA GLY A 291 -12.23 -8.78 -5.96
C GLY A 291 -12.24 -9.61 -4.66
N ARG A 292 -13.18 -10.55 -4.54
CA ARG A 292 -13.48 -11.26 -3.27
C ARG A 292 -12.30 -12.03 -2.66
N GLY A 293 -11.41 -12.58 -3.48
CA GLY A 293 -10.22 -13.32 -3.04
C GLY A 293 -8.96 -12.46 -2.92
N HIS A 294 -9.06 -11.13 -3.02
CA HIS A 294 -7.91 -10.21 -3.02
C HIS A 294 -6.96 -10.46 -1.82
N PHE A 295 -7.52 -10.60 -0.62
CA PHE A 295 -6.74 -10.82 0.61
C PHE A 295 -5.93 -12.13 0.64
N ALA A 296 -6.31 -13.12 -0.18
CA ALA A 296 -5.65 -14.42 -0.24
C ALA A 296 -4.71 -14.54 -1.44
N MET A 297 -4.61 -13.51 -2.29
CA MET A 297 -3.84 -13.55 -3.52
C MET A 297 -2.37 -13.24 -3.27
N LYS A 298 -1.62 -14.30 -2.99
CA LYS A 298 -0.18 -14.23 -2.73
C LYS A 298 0.58 -15.39 -3.37
N THR A 299 1.86 -15.18 -3.62
CA THR A 299 2.82 -16.22 -4.02
C THR A 299 4.14 -16.00 -3.31
N ILE A 300 5.02 -17.00 -3.31
CA ILE A 300 6.28 -16.94 -2.58
C ILE A 300 7.43 -16.60 -3.53
N LEU A 301 8.24 -15.63 -3.14
CA LEU A 301 9.54 -15.41 -3.75
C LEU A 301 10.60 -16.20 -2.98
N VAL A 302 11.30 -17.08 -3.68
CA VAL A 302 12.48 -17.76 -3.15
C VAL A 302 13.71 -17.07 -3.73
N VAL A 303 14.53 -16.48 -2.86
CA VAL A 303 15.84 -15.96 -3.26
C VAL A 303 16.88 -17.02 -2.96
N ASP A 304 17.43 -17.61 -4.01
CA ASP A 304 18.41 -18.68 -3.94
C ASP A 304 19.84 -18.13 -3.98
N GLU A 305 20.80 -18.94 -3.50
CA GLU A 305 22.18 -18.72 -3.89
C GLU A 305 22.35 -18.97 -5.42
N PRO A 306 23.24 -18.24 -6.13
CA PRO A 306 23.33 -18.32 -7.59
C PRO A 306 23.53 -19.73 -8.17
N GLU A 307 24.20 -20.62 -7.43
CA GLU A 307 24.41 -22.01 -7.85
C GLU A 307 23.15 -22.87 -7.71
N GLU A 308 22.37 -22.63 -6.67
CA GLU A 308 21.10 -23.32 -6.41
C GLU A 308 20.04 -22.90 -7.42
N TYR A 309 19.99 -21.60 -7.73
CA TYR A 309 19.12 -21.05 -8.77
C TYR A 309 19.38 -21.75 -10.12
N LYS A 310 20.64 -21.90 -10.52
CA LYS A 310 21.00 -22.58 -11.78
C LYS A 310 20.51 -24.03 -11.80
N LYS A 311 20.69 -24.78 -10.72
CA LYS A 311 20.18 -26.16 -10.59
C LYS A 311 18.66 -26.20 -10.69
N TRP A 312 17.97 -25.25 -10.06
CA TRP A 312 16.51 -25.12 -10.15
C TRP A 312 16.07 -24.85 -11.59
N VAL A 313 16.70 -23.90 -12.30
CA VAL A 313 16.42 -23.60 -13.71
C VAL A 313 16.64 -24.84 -14.59
N GLU A 314 17.75 -25.57 -14.43
CA GLU A 314 18.04 -26.80 -15.19
C GLU A 314 16.99 -27.90 -14.95
N ALA A 315 16.45 -28.00 -13.74
CA ALA A 315 15.39 -28.94 -13.41
C ALA A 315 14.03 -28.49 -13.98
N GLN A 316 13.69 -27.21 -13.82
CA GLN A 316 12.39 -26.65 -14.17
C GLN A 316 12.21 -26.46 -15.68
N SER A 317 13.26 -26.04 -16.39
CA SER A 317 13.27 -25.83 -17.85
C SER A 317 13.02 -27.10 -18.66
N LYS A 318 13.06 -28.29 -18.05
CA LYS A 318 12.65 -29.55 -18.69
C LYS A 318 11.13 -29.61 -18.97
N LYS A 319 10.33 -28.76 -18.33
CA LYS A 319 8.87 -28.70 -18.44
C LYS A 319 8.45 -27.42 -19.18
N THR A 320 8.84 -27.27 -20.45
CA THR A 320 8.52 -26.07 -21.23
C THR A 320 7.03 -25.98 -21.57
N PHE A 321 6.54 -24.77 -21.85
CA PHE A 321 5.18 -24.60 -22.39
C PHE A 321 4.99 -25.32 -23.72
N ALA A 322 6.02 -25.39 -24.55
CA ALA A 322 5.96 -26.11 -25.82
C ALA A 322 5.65 -27.60 -25.61
N THR A 323 6.28 -28.25 -24.62
CA THR A 323 6.03 -29.67 -24.33
C THR A 323 4.68 -29.91 -23.65
N THR A 324 4.28 -29.04 -22.72
CA THR A 324 3.04 -29.23 -21.94
C THR A 324 1.79 -28.92 -22.74
N LEU A 325 1.81 -27.90 -23.61
CA LEU A 325 0.66 -27.50 -24.43
C LEU A 325 0.47 -28.41 -25.65
N GLN A 326 1.54 -28.96 -26.23
CA GLN A 326 1.43 -29.90 -27.36
C GLN A 326 1.00 -31.31 -26.92
N GLY A 327 1.30 -31.72 -25.68
CA GLY A 327 0.94 -33.03 -25.14
C GLY A 327 -0.55 -33.22 -24.79
N GLY A 328 -1.34 -32.15 -24.69
CA GLY A 328 -2.77 -32.19 -24.32
C GLY A 328 -3.75 -32.45 -25.48
N GLY A 329 -3.25 -32.63 -26.71
CA GLY A 329 -4.06 -32.67 -27.92
C GLY A 329 -4.63 -34.03 -28.36
N SER A 330 -4.43 -35.13 -27.62
CA SER A 330 -4.83 -36.47 -28.10
C SER A 330 -6.23 -36.95 -27.70
N ASP A 331 -6.90 -36.33 -26.73
CA ASP A 331 -8.08 -36.96 -26.09
C ASP A 331 -9.43 -36.26 -26.34
N SER A 332 -9.48 -35.19 -27.16
CA SER A 332 -10.73 -34.47 -27.43
C SER A 332 -11.42 -34.82 -28.76
N ALA A 333 -10.93 -35.79 -29.52
CA ALA A 333 -11.50 -36.21 -30.81
C ALA A 333 -12.51 -37.37 -30.72
N ALA A 334 -13.19 -37.53 -29.57
CA ALA A 334 -14.25 -38.54 -29.40
C ALA A 334 -15.46 -38.00 -28.64
N VAL A 335 -16.09 -36.94 -29.15
CA VAL A 335 -17.52 -36.72 -28.92
C VAL A 335 -18.19 -36.73 -30.29
N ALA A 336 -18.62 -37.93 -30.65
CA ALA A 336 -19.40 -38.20 -31.84
C ALA A 336 -20.67 -37.36 -31.84
N VAL A 337 -20.93 -36.80 -33.02
CA VAL A 337 -22.20 -36.25 -33.46
C VAL A 337 -23.34 -37.19 -33.09
N ASN A 338 -24.26 -36.72 -32.24
CA ASN A 338 -25.64 -37.18 -32.25
C ASN A 338 -26.53 -35.94 -32.35
N SER A 339 -26.74 -35.52 -33.59
CA SER A 339 -27.88 -34.75 -34.01
C SER A 339 -29.10 -35.67 -34.06
N GLU A 340 -30.11 -35.45 -33.22
CA GLU A 340 -31.50 -35.77 -33.56
C GLU A 340 -32.48 -35.02 -32.63
N ALA A 341 -33.38 -34.27 -33.29
CA ALA A 341 -34.69 -33.74 -32.89
C ALA A 341 -34.82 -32.97 -31.55
N GLY A 342 -35.23 -31.70 -31.49
CA GLY A 342 -36.19 -31.00 -32.34
C GLY A 342 -37.60 -31.05 -31.74
N ALA A 343 -38.04 -29.91 -31.21
CA ALA A 343 -39.43 -29.47 -30.95
C ALA A 343 -40.08 -29.71 -29.56
N ALA A 344 -40.21 -28.62 -28.78
CA ALA A 344 -41.41 -28.25 -28.01
C ALA A 344 -41.30 -26.75 -27.63
N SER A 345 -41.92 -25.84 -28.40
CA SER A 345 -43.21 -25.22 -28.10
C SER A 345 -43.23 -24.38 -26.80
N LEU A 346 -42.94 -23.08 -26.92
CA LEU A 346 -43.37 -22.07 -25.95
C LEU A 346 -44.45 -21.19 -26.60
N ALA A 347 -45.70 -21.57 -26.33
CA ALA A 347 -46.88 -20.78 -26.58
C ALA A 347 -47.35 -20.17 -25.25
N THR A 348 -47.42 -18.83 -25.24
CA THR A 348 -48.42 -17.99 -24.57
C THR A 348 -48.63 -18.11 -23.05
N LYS A 349 -48.45 -16.99 -22.34
CA LYS A 349 -49.53 -16.34 -21.58
C LYS A 349 -49.14 -14.92 -21.13
N GLN A 350 -49.98 -13.99 -21.61
CA GLN A 350 -50.42 -12.68 -21.11
C GLN A 350 -49.53 -11.87 -20.16
#